data_AF-A0AAF0I7I7-F1
#
_entry.id   AF-A0AAF0I7I7-F1
#
_cell.length_a   1.000
_cell.length_b   1.000
_cell.length_c   1.000
_cell.angle_alpha   90.00
_cell.angle_beta   90.00
_cell.angle_gamma   90.00
#
_symmetry.space_group_name_H-M   'P 1'
#
loop_
_entity.id
_entity.type
_entity.pdbx_description
1 polymer ?
#
loop_
_entity_poly.entity_id
_entity_poly.type
_entity_poly.pdbx_seq_one_letter_code
_entity_poly.pdbx_strand_id
1 'polypeptide(L)'
;MAKKIKGENGKVYKEHKPFYKKVWFWILAVVVVVVAIGSLGGGEDETPKDSAKSAGNTKVEKHEKKEEKNLLVNHKKYKNIASNAKETDEVEFVEDKSYKVELSNSDWAEMKVGIDEVSIVKVNNYEDYGDKTAEGFAVIHVNLDDIQRDITAYPQQGTILTNTGQQSEGHYEISGWDGELMKGANKGGYAAFPIEKLESVEDINNIRFSFSAVYDTDDYDDENSRHEYDITIDLK
;
A
#
# COMPACT_ATOMS: atom_id res chain seq x y z
N MET A 1 21.58 12.00 10.68
CA MET A 1 21.40 12.69 11.97
C MET A 1 21.26 14.19 11.73
N ALA A 2 20.08 14.77 11.97
CA ALA A 2 19.85 16.22 11.81
C ALA A 2 20.55 16.99 12.93
N LYS A 3 21.26 18.08 12.61
CA LYS A 3 21.90 18.92 13.62
C LYS A 3 20.83 19.70 14.37
N LYS A 4 20.90 19.71 15.71
CA LYS A 4 19.98 20.46 16.58
C LYS A 4 20.54 21.86 16.78
N ILE A 5 19.76 22.90 16.46
CA ILE A 5 20.15 24.29 16.72
C ILE A 5 19.35 24.79 17.93
N LYS A 6 20.06 25.36 18.91
CA LYS A 6 19.46 25.90 20.14
C LYS A 6 19.17 27.38 19.93
N GLY A 7 17.89 27.76 19.97
CA GLY A 7 17.48 29.17 19.92
C GLY A 7 17.72 29.88 21.25
N GLU A 8 17.82 31.20 21.22
CA GLU A 8 18.07 32.08 22.38
C GLU A 8 17.00 31.97 23.50
N ASN A 9 15.86 31.38 23.18
CA ASN A 9 14.72 31.10 24.06
C ASN A 9 14.73 29.68 24.67
N GLY A 10 15.83 28.94 24.55
CA GLY A 10 16.00 27.61 25.16
C GLY A 10 15.23 26.47 24.46
N LYS A 11 14.47 26.76 23.39
CA LYS A 11 13.75 25.76 22.61
C LYS A 11 14.67 25.17 21.52
N VAL A 12 14.62 23.84 21.39
CA VAL A 12 15.41 23.08 20.41
C VAL A 12 14.56 22.86 19.18
N TYR A 13 15.05 23.31 18.01
CA TYR A 13 14.37 23.11 16.74
C TYR A 13 15.11 22.03 15.93
N LYS A 14 14.35 21.09 15.36
CA LYS A 14 14.89 20.11 14.40
C LYS A 14 15.13 20.83 13.07
N GLU A 15 16.35 20.76 12.54
CA GLU A 15 16.66 21.27 11.21
C GLU A 15 15.91 20.42 10.17
N HIS A 16 14.85 20.97 9.58
CA HIS A 16 14.24 20.37 8.40
C HIS A 16 15.19 20.49 7.22
N LYS A 17 15.44 19.38 6.54
CA LYS A 17 16.22 19.37 5.30
C LYS A 17 15.56 20.36 4.33
N PRO A 18 16.32 21.28 3.71
CA PRO A 18 15.73 22.27 2.82
C PRO A 18 14.97 21.57 1.69
N PHE A 19 13.77 22.07 1.38
CA PHE A 19 12.83 21.44 0.44
C PHE A 19 13.43 21.22 -0.96
N TYR A 20 14.40 22.05 -1.37
CA TYR A 20 15.11 21.93 -2.65
C TYR A 20 16.04 20.72 -2.76
N LYS A 21 16.26 19.95 -1.68
CA LYS A 21 16.99 18.67 -1.72
C LYS A 21 16.08 17.45 -1.88
N LYS A 22 14.76 17.62 -1.80
CA LYS A 22 13.81 16.53 -2.00
C LYS A 22 13.51 16.37 -3.50
N VAL A 23 13.47 15.14 -4.01
CA VAL A 23 13.29 14.83 -5.44
C VAL A 23 11.98 15.43 -6.00
N TRP A 24 10.91 15.43 -5.21
CA TRP A 24 9.62 16.04 -5.59
C TRP A 24 9.71 17.52 -5.99
N PHE A 25 10.65 18.29 -5.44
CA PHE A 25 10.84 19.71 -5.74
C PHE A 25 11.48 19.88 -7.11
N TRP A 26 12.36 18.95 -7.50
CA TRP A 26 12.94 18.91 -8.85
C TRP A 26 11.92 18.46 -9.89
N ILE A 27 11.03 17.52 -9.55
CA ILE A 27 9.89 17.14 -10.42
C ILE A 27 9.00 18.36 -10.65
N LEU A 28 8.63 19.09 -9.59
CA LEU A 28 7.83 20.32 -9.70
C LEU A 28 8.56 21.40 -10.52
N ALA A 29 9.86 21.61 -10.29
CA ALA A 29 10.66 22.58 -11.03
C ALA A 29 10.75 22.25 -12.54
N VAL A 30 10.91 20.97 -12.89
CA VAL A 30 10.91 20.52 -14.30
C VAL A 30 9.56 20.76 -14.95
N VAL A 31 8.45 20.46 -14.26
CA VAL A 31 7.10 20.71 -14.78
C VAL A 31 6.88 22.21 -15.02
N VAL A 32 7.29 23.07 -14.09
CA VAL A 32 7.18 24.54 -14.26
C VAL A 32 8.03 25.03 -15.43
N VAL A 33 9.24 24.50 -15.62
CA VAL A 33 10.11 24.84 -16.75
C VAL A 33 9.52 24.35 -18.07
N VAL A 34 8.96 23.14 -18.13
CA VAL A 34 8.30 22.61 -19.34
C VAL A 34 7.05 23.40 -19.69
N VAL A 35 6.27 23.87 -18.71
CA VAL A 35 5.11 24.73 -18.96
C VAL A 35 5.54 26.15 -19.41
N ALA A 36 6.63 26.67 -18.85
CA ALA A 36 7.18 27.97 -19.23
C ALA A 36 7.86 27.96 -20.61
N ILE A 37 8.46 26.83 -21.02
CA ILE A 37 9.07 26.66 -22.35
C ILE A 37 8.01 26.20 -23.37
N GLY A 38 7.06 25.36 -22.98
CA GLY A 38 5.98 24.83 -23.82
C GLY A 38 4.92 25.87 -24.21
N SER A 39 4.93 27.05 -23.58
CA SER A 39 4.14 28.22 -24.02
C SER A 39 4.88 29.10 -25.04
N LEU A 40 6.14 28.77 -25.39
CA LEU A 40 6.90 29.40 -26.48
C LEU A 40 7.56 28.31 -27.37
N GLY A 41 6.81 27.72 -28.31
CA GLY A 41 7.44 26.93 -29.36
C GLY A 41 6.53 25.98 -30.11
N GLY A 42 5.74 26.51 -31.06
CA GLY A 42 5.22 25.72 -32.17
C GLY A 42 6.27 25.59 -33.27
N GLY A 43 6.38 24.41 -33.87
CA GLY A 43 7.21 24.16 -35.06
C GLY A 43 7.36 22.66 -35.37
N GLU A 44 7.02 22.30 -36.60
CA GLU A 44 6.86 20.96 -37.19
C GLU A 44 8.17 20.15 -37.38
N ASP A 45 7.95 18.85 -37.60
CA ASP A 45 8.72 17.77 -38.25
C ASP A 45 10.18 17.98 -38.68
N GLU A 46 11.02 16.95 -38.46
CA GLU A 46 11.63 16.10 -39.49
C GLU A 46 12.64 15.09 -38.85
N THR A 47 12.59 13.84 -39.29
CA THR A 47 13.72 12.88 -39.27
C THR A 47 14.10 12.64 -40.75
N PRO A 48 15.32 12.22 -41.18
CA PRO A 48 16.18 11.22 -40.50
C PRO A 48 17.72 11.26 -40.81
N LYS A 49 18.44 10.25 -40.29
CA LYS A 49 19.68 9.57 -40.79
C LYS A 49 21.09 9.93 -40.24
N ASP A 50 21.60 8.93 -39.50
CA ASP A 50 22.79 8.08 -39.82
C ASP A 50 24.22 8.64 -39.67
N SER A 51 25.06 7.92 -38.89
CA SER A 51 26.39 7.39 -39.26
C SER A 51 27.32 7.19 -38.05
N ALA A 52 27.91 6.00 -37.99
CA ALA A 52 28.92 5.55 -37.04
C ALA A 52 30.29 6.24 -37.18
N LYS A 53 31.11 6.32 -36.11
CA LYS A 53 32.33 5.49 -35.86
C LYS A 53 33.27 6.10 -34.80
N SER A 54 33.82 5.20 -33.97
CA SER A 54 35.21 5.14 -33.45
C SER A 54 35.58 5.79 -32.10
N ALA A 55 35.73 4.89 -31.12
CA ALA A 55 36.86 4.67 -30.22
C ALA A 55 37.63 5.87 -29.62
N GLY A 56 37.54 5.99 -28.29
CA GLY A 56 38.46 6.75 -27.45
C GLY A 56 38.42 6.20 -26.02
N ASN A 57 39.39 5.36 -25.68
CA ASN A 57 39.60 4.75 -24.37
C ASN A 57 39.82 5.84 -23.30
N THR A 58 39.02 5.91 -22.24
CA THR A 58 39.39 6.67 -21.03
C THR A 58 38.76 6.04 -19.79
N LYS A 59 39.66 5.44 -19.00
CA LYS A 59 39.73 5.43 -17.54
C LYS A 59 38.55 4.81 -16.77
N VAL A 60 38.88 3.67 -16.17
CA VAL A 60 38.25 3.06 -15.00
C VAL A 60 37.71 4.13 -14.03
N GLU A 61 36.41 4.37 -14.08
CA GLU A 61 35.65 4.67 -12.87
C GLU A 61 34.99 3.37 -12.46
N LYS A 62 35.39 2.90 -11.27
CA LYS A 62 34.65 1.90 -10.52
C LYS A 62 33.29 2.54 -10.21
N HIS A 63 32.35 2.43 -11.15
CA HIS A 63 30.95 2.55 -10.85
C HIS A 63 30.68 1.49 -9.79
N GLU A 64 30.60 1.91 -8.53
CA GLU A 64 29.73 1.23 -7.59
C GLU A 64 28.43 0.99 -8.34
N LYS A 65 28.14 -0.29 -8.59
CA LYS A 65 26.84 -0.72 -9.03
C LYS A 65 25.92 -0.24 -7.93
N LYS A 66 25.32 0.93 -8.13
CA LYS A 66 24.29 1.47 -7.27
C LYS A 66 23.22 0.39 -7.30
N GLU A 67 23.16 -0.41 -6.23
CA GLU A 67 22.09 -1.38 -6.07
C GLU A 67 20.81 -0.61 -6.30
N GLU A 68 20.10 -0.95 -7.38
CA GLU A 68 18.77 -0.46 -7.60
C GLU A 68 17.98 -0.95 -6.40
N LYS A 69 17.65 -0.03 -5.50
CA LYS A 69 16.86 -0.36 -4.32
C LYS A 69 15.57 -1.02 -4.79
N ASN A 70 15.27 -2.20 -4.25
CA ASN A 70 14.03 -2.89 -4.54
C ASN A 70 12.88 -2.19 -3.79
N LEU A 71 12.41 -1.06 -4.31
CA LEU A 71 11.43 -0.23 -3.62
C LEU A 71 10.01 -0.80 -3.77
N LEU A 72 9.26 -0.80 -2.67
CA LEU A 72 7.89 -1.31 -2.64
C LEU A 72 6.95 -0.52 -3.58
N VAL A 73 7.17 0.78 -3.76
CA VAL A 73 6.40 1.64 -4.67
C VAL A 73 6.47 1.18 -6.13
N ASN A 74 7.50 0.43 -6.51
CA ASN A 74 7.65 -0.14 -7.85
C ASN A 74 7.04 -1.54 -7.98
N HIS A 75 6.57 -2.14 -6.88
CA HIS A 75 5.98 -3.47 -6.88
C HIS A 75 4.57 -3.47 -7.48
N LYS A 76 4.30 -4.35 -8.45
CA LYS A 76 3.00 -4.35 -9.17
C LYS A 76 1.80 -4.49 -8.24
N LYS A 77 1.90 -5.38 -7.24
CA LYS A 77 0.80 -5.75 -6.35
C LYS A 77 0.74 -4.92 -5.07
N TYR A 78 1.90 -4.48 -4.56
CA TYR A 78 2.01 -3.91 -3.21
C TYR A 78 2.32 -2.41 -3.19
N LYS A 79 2.50 -1.78 -4.35
CA LYS A 79 2.84 -0.35 -4.46
C LYS A 79 1.94 0.58 -3.64
N ASN A 80 0.65 0.31 -3.54
CA ASN A 80 -0.29 1.19 -2.84
C ASN A 80 -0.10 1.14 -1.31
N ILE A 81 0.55 0.10 -0.77
CA ILE A 81 0.98 0.07 0.64
C ILE A 81 1.99 1.19 0.89
N ALA A 82 2.95 1.40 -0.03
CA ALA A 82 3.99 2.43 0.11
C ALA A 82 3.42 3.86 0.13
N SER A 83 2.26 4.09 -0.49
CA SER A 83 1.57 5.39 -0.48
C SER A 83 1.11 5.82 0.93
N ASN A 84 1.00 4.88 1.86
CA ASN A 84 0.61 5.15 3.26
C ASN A 84 1.83 5.44 4.17
N ALA A 85 3.06 5.30 3.64
CA ALA A 85 4.29 5.60 4.36
C ALA A 85 4.65 7.09 4.28
N LYS A 86 5.33 7.61 5.32
CA LYS A 86 5.88 8.98 5.35
C LYS A 86 6.85 9.27 4.21
N GLU A 87 7.72 8.30 3.93
CA GLU A 87 8.76 8.39 2.92
C GLU A 87 8.60 7.21 1.95
N THR A 88 7.59 7.30 1.08
CA THR A 88 7.21 6.26 0.10
C THR A 88 8.40 5.69 -0.70
N ASP A 89 9.37 6.52 -1.08
CA ASP A 89 10.55 6.13 -1.85
C ASP A 89 11.68 5.49 -1.02
N GLU A 90 11.47 5.29 0.29
CA GLU A 90 12.43 4.63 1.19
C GLU A 90 11.98 3.23 1.62
N VAL A 91 10.72 2.86 1.39
CA VAL A 91 10.19 1.54 1.74
C VAL A 91 10.76 0.50 0.79
N GLU A 92 11.56 -0.42 1.33
CA GLU A 92 12.23 -1.48 0.58
C GLU A 92 11.40 -2.76 0.68
N PHE A 93 11.06 -3.35 -0.46
CA PHE A 93 10.52 -4.70 -0.54
C PHE A 93 11.66 -5.71 -0.29
N VAL A 94 11.41 -6.68 0.59
CA VAL A 94 12.39 -7.72 0.92
C VAL A 94 12.01 -9.03 0.23
N GLU A 95 10.85 -9.58 0.56
CA GLU A 95 10.32 -10.83 0.02
C GLU A 95 8.82 -10.93 0.27
N ASP A 96 8.13 -11.83 -0.43
CA ASP A 96 6.76 -12.19 -0.13
C ASP A 96 6.51 -13.69 -0.29
N LYS A 97 5.48 -14.16 0.41
CA LYS A 97 4.92 -15.51 0.24
C LYS A 97 3.42 -15.42 0.12
N SER A 98 2.90 -15.91 -1.00
CA SER A 98 1.47 -15.92 -1.32
C SER A 98 0.90 -17.32 -1.17
N TYR A 99 -0.27 -17.41 -0.55
CA TYR A 99 -1.02 -18.62 -0.29
C TYR A 99 -2.34 -18.54 -1.04
N LYS A 100 -2.64 -19.58 -1.81
CA LYS A 100 -3.98 -19.74 -2.38
C LYS A 100 -4.93 -20.17 -1.26
N VAL A 101 -6.03 -19.46 -1.12
CA VAL A 101 -7.07 -19.73 -0.13
C VAL A 101 -8.35 -20.13 -0.88
N GLU A 102 -9.17 -20.97 -0.29
CA GLU A 102 -10.48 -21.35 -0.84
C GLU A 102 -11.52 -21.22 0.27
N LEU A 103 -11.78 -19.98 0.68
CA LEU A 103 -12.78 -19.66 1.70
C LEU A 103 -13.97 -18.94 1.08
N SER A 104 -15.15 -19.32 1.54
CA SER A 104 -16.41 -18.65 1.20
C SER A 104 -17.35 -18.69 2.40
N ASN A 105 -17.99 -17.57 2.68
CA ASN A 105 -19.04 -17.42 3.69
C ASN A 105 -20.25 -16.73 3.04
N SER A 106 -21.45 -17.23 3.28
CA SER A 106 -22.71 -16.65 2.80
C SER A 106 -23.77 -16.60 3.91
N ASP A 107 -23.33 -16.50 5.16
CA ASP A 107 -24.17 -16.70 6.34
C ASP A 107 -25.02 -15.46 6.68
N TRP A 108 -24.70 -14.29 6.09
CA TRP A 108 -25.37 -13.04 6.42
C TRP A 108 -25.81 -12.23 5.20
N ALA A 109 -27.03 -11.70 5.28
CA ALA A 109 -27.67 -10.78 4.33
C ALA A 109 -27.62 -11.17 2.84
N GLU A 110 -27.52 -12.48 2.54
CA GLU A 110 -27.43 -13.00 1.17
C GLU A 110 -26.24 -12.39 0.39
N MET A 111 -25.17 -11.98 1.07
CA MET A 111 -23.89 -11.60 0.47
C MET A 111 -22.90 -12.74 0.61
N LYS A 112 -22.13 -13.00 -0.45
CA LYS A 112 -21.04 -13.97 -0.43
C LYS A 112 -19.70 -13.27 -0.22
N VAL A 113 -19.07 -13.55 0.92
CA VAL A 113 -17.69 -13.16 1.20
C VAL A 113 -16.77 -14.30 0.75
N GLY A 114 -15.81 -14.01 -0.11
CA GLY A 114 -14.77 -14.94 -0.55
C GLY A 114 -13.37 -14.45 -0.18
N ILE A 115 -12.47 -15.38 0.14
CA ILE A 115 -11.03 -15.10 0.25
C ILE A 115 -10.31 -16.15 -0.58
N ASP A 116 -9.59 -15.71 -1.60
CA ASP A 116 -8.92 -16.57 -2.57
C ASP A 116 -7.38 -16.49 -2.52
N GLU A 117 -6.84 -15.45 -1.89
CA GLU A 117 -5.40 -15.24 -1.75
C GLU A 117 -5.05 -14.48 -0.47
N VAL A 118 -3.99 -14.92 0.20
CA VAL A 118 -3.33 -14.17 1.28
C VAL A 118 -1.84 -14.13 1.01
N SER A 119 -1.24 -12.94 1.14
CA SER A 119 0.20 -12.75 1.01
C SER A 119 0.80 -12.17 2.27
N ILE A 120 1.92 -12.73 2.72
CA ILE A 120 2.77 -12.17 3.76
C ILE A 120 3.94 -11.49 3.06
N VAL A 121 4.06 -10.18 3.24
CA VAL A 121 5.04 -9.34 2.56
C VAL A 121 5.98 -8.77 3.60
N LYS A 122 7.28 -8.97 3.45
CA LYS A 122 8.30 -8.37 4.31
C LYS A 122 8.86 -7.11 3.68
N VAL A 123 9.02 -6.07 4.48
CA VAL A 123 9.52 -4.76 4.06
C VAL A 123 10.53 -4.20 5.07
N ASN A 124 11.38 -3.28 4.61
CA ASN A 124 12.20 -2.45 5.49
C ASN A 124 11.81 -0.97 5.35
N ASN A 125 12.10 -0.20 6.41
CA ASN A 125 11.93 1.25 6.47
C ASN A 125 10.48 1.73 6.27
N TYR A 126 9.49 0.90 6.62
CA TYR A 126 8.10 1.36 6.64
C TYR A 126 7.84 2.14 7.93
N GLU A 127 7.37 3.38 7.78
CA GLU A 127 6.87 4.22 8.87
C GLU A 127 5.68 5.03 8.35
N ASP A 128 4.51 4.94 9.00
CA ASP A 128 3.32 5.69 8.62
C ASP A 128 3.32 7.13 9.16
N TYR A 129 2.34 7.94 8.75
CA TYR A 129 2.19 9.33 9.19
C TYR A 129 2.00 9.48 10.72
N GLY A 130 1.61 8.41 11.42
CA GLY A 130 1.46 8.33 12.88
C GLY A 130 2.71 7.87 13.64
N ASP A 131 3.88 7.78 12.97
CA ASP A 131 5.14 7.27 13.55
C ASP A 131 5.08 5.76 13.92
N LYS A 132 4.11 5.00 13.39
CA LYS A 132 4.09 3.54 13.55
C LYS A 132 4.95 2.88 12.48
N THR A 133 5.77 1.93 12.90
CA THR A 133 6.64 1.15 12.02
C THR A 133 6.06 -0.24 11.76
N ALA A 134 6.38 -0.82 10.59
CA ALA A 134 6.04 -2.20 10.27
C ALA A 134 7.23 -2.89 9.59
N GLU A 135 7.46 -4.16 9.91
CA GLU A 135 8.44 -5.02 9.24
C GLU A 135 7.79 -5.85 8.12
N GLY A 136 6.46 -5.83 8.04
CA GLY A 136 5.74 -6.50 6.98
C GLY A 136 4.26 -6.17 6.94
N PHE A 137 3.54 -6.86 6.06
CA PHE A 137 2.11 -6.75 5.88
C PHE A 137 1.50 -8.13 5.62
N ALA A 138 0.35 -8.41 6.22
CA ALA A 138 -0.58 -9.39 5.70
C ALA A 138 -1.49 -8.71 4.68
N VAL A 139 -1.58 -9.24 3.47
CA VAL A 139 -2.38 -8.71 2.38
C VAL A 139 -3.41 -9.76 1.99
N ILE A 140 -4.69 -9.49 2.23
CA ILE A 140 -5.81 -10.42 2.03
C ILE A 140 -6.60 -9.95 0.81
N HIS A 141 -6.77 -10.82 -0.19
CA HIS A 141 -7.69 -10.57 -1.30
C HIS A 141 -9.08 -11.05 -0.92
N VAL A 142 -10.03 -10.12 -0.88
CA VAL A 142 -11.41 -10.36 -0.47
C VAL A 142 -12.33 -10.10 -1.66
N ASN A 143 -13.30 -10.98 -1.86
CA ASN A 143 -14.36 -10.86 -2.84
C ASN A 143 -15.71 -10.72 -2.10
N LEU A 144 -16.55 -9.82 -2.58
CA LEU A 144 -17.91 -9.54 -2.10
C LEU A 144 -18.84 -9.71 -3.31
N ASP A 145 -19.49 -10.87 -3.38
CA ASP A 145 -20.29 -11.32 -4.51
C ASP A 145 -21.75 -11.57 -4.08
N ASP A 146 -22.59 -11.87 -5.07
CA ASP A 146 -23.98 -12.30 -4.90
C ASP A 146 -24.86 -11.34 -4.07
N ILE A 147 -24.49 -10.05 -3.99
CA ILE A 147 -25.14 -9.04 -3.15
C ILE A 147 -26.63 -8.84 -3.53
N GLN A 148 -27.57 -9.28 -2.69
CA GLN A 148 -29.02 -9.21 -2.99
C GLN A 148 -29.75 -7.97 -2.47
N ARG A 149 -29.05 -7.09 -1.74
CA ARG A 149 -29.55 -5.81 -1.22
C ARG A 149 -28.40 -4.80 -1.10
N ASP A 150 -28.72 -3.53 -0.89
CA ASP A 150 -27.69 -2.53 -0.62
C ASP A 150 -27.02 -2.86 0.74
N ILE A 151 -25.70 -2.93 0.74
CA ILE A 151 -24.86 -3.30 1.89
C ILE A 151 -23.69 -2.34 1.96
N THR A 152 -23.29 -1.94 3.15
CA THR A 152 -22.02 -1.28 3.40
C THR A 152 -21.10 -2.25 4.11
N ALA A 153 -19.91 -2.51 3.56
CA ALA A 153 -18.92 -3.40 4.15
C ALA A 153 -17.52 -2.77 4.11
N TYR A 154 -16.71 -2.97 5.14
CA TYR A 154 -15.38 -2.35 5.25
C TYR A 154 -14.23 -3.35 5.52
N PRO A 155 -13.95 -4.32 4.63
CA PRO A 155 -12.82 -5.23 4.82
C PRO A 155 -11.46 -4.52 4.92
N GLN A 156 -11.25 -3.37 4.26
CA GLN A 156 -9.99 -2.62 4.36
C GLN A 156 -9.78 -1.96 5.73
N GLN A 157 -10.83 -1.87 6.54
CA GLN A 157 -10.81 -1.35 7.91
C GLN A 157 -10.96 -2.47 8.95
N GLY A 158 -10.81 -3.73 8.53
CA GLY A 158 -10.91 -4.87 9.43
C GLY A 158 -9.77 -4.97 10.44
N THR A 159 -9.82 -6.01 11.25
CA THR A 159 -8.78 -6.37 12.22
C THR A 159 -8.23 -7.75 11.90
N ILE A 160 -6.93 -7.94 12.08
CA ILE A 160 -6.31 -9.27 12.08
C ILE A 160 -5.69 -9.62 13.42
N LEU A 161 -5.58 -10.92 13.69
CA LEU A 161 -4.70 -11.51 14.69
C LEU A 161 -3.88 -12.62 14.03
N THR A 162 -2.55 -12.49 14.04
CA THR A 162 -1.65 -13.53 13.52
C THR A 162 -1.39 -14.64 14.55
N ASN A 163 -0.90 -15.80 14.11
CA ASN A 163 -0.44 -16.87 15.00
C ASN A 163 0.72 -16.47 15.92
N THR A 164 1.44 -15.39 15.62
CA THR A 164 2.48 -14.83 16.50
C THR A 164 1.91 -13.91 17.58
N GLY A 165 0.59 -13.76 17.65
CA GLY A 165 -0.10 -12.91 18.63
C GLY A 165 -0.11 -11.42 18.30
N GLN A 166 0.25 -11.03 17.07
CA GLN A 166 0.19 -9.63 16.65
C GLN A 166 -1.23 -9.29 16.20
N GLN A 167 -1.86 -8.33 16.87
CA GLN A 167 -3.14 -7.76 16.46
C GLN A 167 -2.88 -6.47 15.69
N SER A 168 -3.60 -6.29 14.59
CA SER A 168 -3.39 -5.15 13.70
C SER A 168 -4.68 -4.76 13.00
N GLU A 169 -4.87 -3.47 12.79
CA GLU A 169 -6.03 -2.91 12.07
C GLU A 169 -5.60 -2.46 10.69
N GLY A 170 -6.48 -2.67 9.72
CA GLY A 170 -6.36 -2.06 8.42
C GLY A 170 -6.74 -0.58 8.51
N HIS A 171 -6.07 0.26 7.75
CA HIS A 171 -6.55 1.60 7.38
C HIS A 171 -5.78 2.12 6.17
N TYR A 172 -5.39 1.19 5.29
CA TYR A 172 -4.53 1.47 4.16
C TYR A 172 -5.43 1.69 2.96
N GLU A 173 -5.40 2.91 2.41
CA GLU A 173 -6.14 3.21 1.20
C GLU A 173 -5.39 2.59 0.01
N ILE A 174 -5.69 1.32 -0.25
CA ILE A 174 -5.07 0.53 -1.33
C ILE A 174 -5.85 0.75 -2.63
N SER A 175 -7.18 0.83 -2.53
CA SER A 175 -8.12 1.14 -3.61
C SER A 175 -9.51 1.39 -3.03
N GLY A 176 -10.43 1.98 -3.82
CA GLY A 176 -11.82 2.19 -3.40
C GLY A 176 -12.74 1.07 -3.92
N TRP A 177 -12.70 -0.09 -3.27
CA TRP A 177 -13.54 -1.24 -3.66
C TRP A 177 -14.52 -1.66 -2.58
N ASP A 178 -14.27 -1.32 -1.32
CA ASP A 178 -15.20 -1.48 -0.20
C ASP A 178 -16.02 -0.20 0.05
N GLY A 179 -16.85 -0.21 1.10
CA GLY A 179 -17.84 0.82 1.41
C GLY A 179 -19.25 0.43 0.97
N GLU A 180 -19.99 1.39 0.40
CA GLU A 180 -21.37 1.19 -0.07
C GLU A 180 -21.41 0.34 -1.34
N LEU A 181 -22.18 -0.74 -1.30
CA LEU A 181 -22.34 -1.74 -2.36
C LEU A 181 -23.82 -1.84 -2.71
N MET A 182 -24.17 -1.46 -3.93
CA MET A 182 -25.53 -1.61 -4.41
C MET A 182 -25.87 -3.08 -4.67
N LYS A 183 -27.14 -3.42 -4.54
CA LYS A 183 -27.69 -4.70 -5.00
C LYS A 183 -27.20 -5.09 -6.39
N GLY A 184 -26.72 -6.32 -6.53
CA GLY A 184 -26.22 -6.90 -7.76
C GLY A 184 -24.76 -6.55 -8.09
N ALA A 185 -24.09 -5.76 -7.25
CA ALA A 185 -22.67 -5.51 -7.39
C ALA A 185 -21.85 -6.78 -7.09
N ASN A 186 -20.71 -6.89 -7.76
CA ASN A 186 -19.62 -7.79 -7.38
C ASN A 186 -18.37 -6.92 -7.26
N LYS A 187 -17.70 -6.99 -6.11
CA LYS A 187 -16.51 -6.18 -5.80
C LYS A 187 -15.46 -7.08 -5.17
N GLY A 188 -14.20 -6.74 -5.39
CA GLY A 188 -13.12 -7.42 -4.73
C GLY A 188 -11.85 -6.61 -4.81
N GLY A 189 -10.96 -6.85 -3.86
CA GLY A 189 -9.70 -6.15 -3.78
C GLY A 189 -8.89 -6.56 -2.56
N TYR A 190 -7.76 -5.88 -2.40
CA TYR A 190 -6.82 -6.19 -1.34
C TYR A 190 -7.07 -5.31 -0.13
N ALA A 191 -7.03 -5.93 1.05
CA ALA A 191 -6.88 -5.27 2.35
C ALA A 191 -5.49 -5.60 2.90
N ALA A 192 -4.75 -4.61 3.39
CA ALA A 192 -3.43 -4.81 3.99
C ALA A 192 -3.42 -4.41 5.46
N PHE A 193 -2.71 -5.20 6.24
CA PHE A 193 -2.61 -5.07 7.69
C PHE A 193 -1.14 -5.11 8.09
N PRO A 194 -0.62 -4.09 8.79
CA PRO A 194 0.79 -4.01 9.13
C PRO A 194 1.13 -5.06 10.17
N ILE A 195 2.32 -5.63 10.05
CA ILE A 195 2.92 -6.56 11.00
C ILE A 195 4.13 -5.84 11.58
N GLU A 196 4.10 -5.56 12.89
CA GLU A 196 5.15 -4.78 13.55
C GLU A 196 6.50 -5.52 13.49
N LYS A 197 6.48 -6.84 13.70
CA LYS A 197 7.67 -7.70 13.69
C LYS A 197 7.50 -8.89 12.75
N LEU A 198 8.43 -9.07 11.83
CA LEU A 198 8.40 -10.16 10.85
C LEU A 198 9.82 -10.61 10.50
N GLU A 199 10.28 -11.68 11.16
CA GLU A 199 11.60 -12.26 10.90
C GLU A 199 11.62 -13.05 9.58
N SER A 200 10.58 -13.83 9.29
CA SER A 200 10.39 -14.56 8.03
C SER A 200 8.93 -14.48 7.58
N VAL A 201 8.68 -14.49 6.26
CA VAL A 201 7.31 -14.58 5.71
C VAL A 201 6.61 -15.92 6.01
N GLU A 202 7.37 -16.90 6.50
CA GLU A 202 6.96 -18.23 6.92
C GLU A 202 6.48 -18.28 8.38
N ASP A 203 6.82 -17.28 9.19
CA ASP A 203 6.44 -17.26 10.60
C ASP A 203 4.93 -17.09 10.78
N ILE A 204 4.28 -16.52 9.76
CA ILE A 204 2.83 -16.35 9.70
C ILE A 204 2.22 -17.53 8.92
N ASN A 205 1.52 -18.39 9.62
CA ASN A 205 0.85 -19.58 9.08
C ASN A 205 -0.66 -19.63 9.38
N ASN A 206 -1.16 -18.72 10.20
CA ASN A 206 -2.58 -18.57 10.47
C ASN A 206 -2.92 -17.11 10.77
N ILE A 207 -4.06 -16.66 10.26
CA ILE A 207 -4.62 -15.32 10.48
C ILE A 207 -6.09 -15.45 10.83
N ARG A 208 -6.52 -14.85 11.93
CA ARG A 208 -7.93 -14.52 12.17
C ARG A 208 -8.18 -13.12 11.62
N PHE A 209 -9.16 -12.97 10.75
CA PHE A 209 -9.52 -11.73 10.09
C PHE A 209 -10.98 -11.40 10.38
N SER A 210 -11.25 -10.20 10.90
CA SER A 210 -12.60 -9.72 11.14
C SER A 210 -12.87 -8.40 10.42
N PHE A 211 -14.12 -8.19 9.99
CA PHE A 211 -14.57 -6.91 9.46
C PHE A 211 -16.09 -6.76 9.58
N SER A 212 -16.54 -5.51 9.58
CA SER A 212 -17.96 -5.18 9.72
C SER A 212 -18.67 -5.04 8.38
N ALA A 213 -19.94 -5.44 8.37
CA ALA A 213 -20.91 -5.16 7.32
C ALA A 213 -22.25 -4.74 7.93
N VAL A 214 -22.99 -3.88 7.24
CA VAL A 214 -24.28 -3.35 7.67
C VAL A 214 -25.19 -3.18 6.46
N TYR A 215 -26.51 -3.36 6.66
CA TYR A 215 -27.52 -2.88 5.73
C TYR A 215 -28.45 -1.93 6.45
N ASP A 216 -28.99 -0.96 5.71
CA ASP A 216 -29.95 -0.02 6.26
C ASP A 216 -31.35 -0.63 6.32
N THR A 217 -32.07 -0.30 7.38
CA THR A 217 -33.45 -0.75 7.61
C THR A 217 -34.20 0.28 8.45
N ASP A 218 -35.47 0.48 8.14
CA ASP A 218 -36.38 1.33 8.93
C ASP A 218 -36.98 0.57 10.13
N ASP A 219 -36.74 -0.74 10.21
CA ASP A 219 -37.16 -1.56 11.34
C ASP A 219 -36.20 -1.37 12.52
N TYR A 220 -36.64 -0.60 13.52
CA TYR A 220 -35.87 -0.35 14.74
C TYR A 220 -35.59 -1.61 15.56
N ASP A 221 -36.34 -2.69 15.33
CA ASP A 221 -36.19 -3.97 16.03
C ASP A 221 -35.29 -4.97 15.25
N ASP A 222 -34.76 -4.58 14.08
CA ASP A 222 -33.86 -5.43 13.29
C ASP A 222 -32.43 -5.44 13.86
N GLU A 223 -32.21 -6.33 14.83
CA GLU A 223 -30.92 -6.62 15.43
C GLU A 223 -29.92 -7.28 14.46
N ASN A 224 -30.37 -7.76 13.29
CA ASN A 224 -29.54 -8.44 12.29
C ASN A 224 -28.99 -7.48 11.21
N SER A 225 -29.34 -6.18 11.30
CA SER A 225 -28.86 -5.12 10.39
C SER A 225 -27.35 -4.93 10.38
N ARG A 226 -26.64 -5.39 11.41
CA ARG A 226 -25.17 -5.34 11.52
C ARG A 226 -24.59 -6.73 11.70
N HIS A 227 -23.43 -6.95 11.10
CA HIS A 227 -22.69 -8.20 11.21
C HIS A 227 -21.20 -7.95 11.29
N GLU A 228 -20.52 -8.74 12.12
CA GLU A 228 -19.07 -8.82 12.17
C GLU A 228 -18.67 -10.19 11.62
N TYR A 229 -18.07 -10.20 10.43
CA TYR A 229 -17.43 -11.41 9.93
C TYR A 229 -16.20 -11.70 10.78
N ASP A 230 -15.99 -12.97 11.12
CA ASP A 230 -14.83 -13.43 11.89
C ASP A 230 -14.33 -14.74 11.29
N ILE A 231 -13.25 -14.65 10.52
CA ILE A 231 -12.80 -15.69 9.60
C ILE A 231 -11.41 -16.13 10.03
N THR A 232 -11.23 -17.43 10.27
CA THR A 232 -9.91 -18.02 10.50
C THR A 232 -9.35 -18.57 9.19
N ILE A 233 -8.16 -18.13 8.81
CA ILE A 233 -7.48 -18.46 7.56
C ILE A 233 -6.20 -19.23 7.88
N ASP A 234 -6.13 -20.49 7.43
CA ASP A 234 -4.92 -21.29 7.47
C ASP A 234 -4.08 -21.04 6.21
N LEU A 235 -2.79 -20.74 6.39
CA LEU A 235 -1.84 -20.48 5.30
C LEU A 235 -0.95 -21.73 5.11
N LYS A 236 -1.31 -22.58 4.15
CA LYS A 236 -0.66 -23.87 3.87
C LYS A 236 -0.26 -24.01 2.41
#